data_AF-A0A7W1ERD4-F1
#
_entry.id   AF-A0A7W1ERD4-F1
#
_cell.length_a   1.000
_cell.length_b   1.000
_cell.length_c   1.000
_cell.angle_alpha   90.00
_cell.angle_beta   90.00
_cell.angle_gamma   90.00
#
_symmetry.space_group_name_H-M   'P 1'
#
loop_
_entity.id
_entity.type
_entity.pdbx_description
1 polymer ?
#
loop_
_entity_poly.entity_id
_entity_poly.type
_entity_poly.pdbx_seq_one_letter_code
_entity_poly.pdbx_strand_id
1 'polypeptide(L)'
;MSNKILVTDSLFIKAKHIKKLEVAGYVVERLDKPNATEDELCEAVKGKVGYILGGVEKVTDKVINCADELKTIIFTGTGWTGFIPGHELATEKGIAIGAALHLNAHAVAEFGFAMTLLMSRDMIDIARAAPKYSKPLNRYQGCLSE
;
A
#
# COMPACT_ATOMS: atom_id res chain seq x y z
N MET A 1 -6.48 27.62 12.44
CA MET A 1 -6.36 26.14 12.34
C MET A 1 -5.83 25.82 10.96
N SER A 2 -4.76 25.05 10.87
CA SER A 2 -4.31 24.54 9.58
C SER A 2 -5.38 23.62 8.97
N ASN A 3 -5.52 23.63 7.65
CA ASN A 3 -6.36 22.71 6.88
C ASN A 3 -5.51 21.85 5.94
N LYS A 4 -4.21 21.71 6.24
CA LYS A 4 -3.25 21.03 5.39
C LYS A 4 -3.16 19.54 5.70
N ILE A 5 -3.17 18.73 4.65
CA ILE A 5 -3.00 17.27 4.72
C ILE A 5 -1.69 16.89 4.02
N LEU A 6 -0.86 16.11 4.70
CA LEU A 6 0.32 15.48 4.11
C LEU A 6 -0.10 14.20 3.40
N VAL A 7 0.43 13.97 2.20
CA VAL A 7 0.28 12.71 1.46
C VAL A 7 1.65 12.23 1.01
N THR A 8 2.04 11.03 1.42
CA THR A 8 3.25 10.34 0.91
C THR A 8 2.91 9.21 -0.06
N ASP A 9 1.66 8.75 -0.05
CA ASP A 9 1.17 7.72 -0.97
C ASP A 9 1.31 8.16 -2.43
N SER A 10 1.95 7.33 -3.25
CA SER A 10 2.09 7.55 -4.70
C SER A 10 1.22 6.63 -5.56
N LEU A 11 0.69 5.54 -5.00
CA LEU A 11 0.06 4.43 -5.74
C LEU A 11 -1.47 4.51 -5.76
N PHE A 12 -2.09 4.80 -4.63
CA PHE A 12 -3.54 4.72 -4.43
C PHE A 12 -4.22 6.09 -4.49
N ILE A 13 -3.55 7.13 -3.96
CA ILE A 13 -4.06 8.49 -3.87
C ILE A 13 -3.77 9.26 -5.17
N LYS A 14 -4.66 9.09 -6.15
CA LYS A 14 -4.62 9.79 -7.44
C LYS A 14 -5.28 11.18 -7.36
N ALA A 15 -5.07 12.01 -8.40
CA ALA A 15 -5.65 13.36 -8.51
C ALA A 15 -7.16 13.45 -8.22
N LYS A 16 -7.96 12.44 -8.59
CA LYS A 16 -9.40 12.39 -8.27
C LYS A 16 -9.70 12.38 -6.77
N HIS A 17 -8.81 11.83 -5.95
CA HIS A 17 -8.98 11.77 -4.49
C HIS A 17 -8.53 13.08 -3.85
N ILE A 18 -7.43 13.65 -4.35
CA ILE A 18 -6.96 14.99 -3.96
C ILE A 18 -8.07 16.02 -4.17
N LYS A 19 -8.72 16.02 -5.35
CA LYS A 19 -9.87 16.89 -5.63
C LYS A 19 -11.02 16.74 -4.61
N LYS A 20 -11.27 15.55 -4.08
CA LYS A 20 -12.30 15.35 -3.05
C LYS A 20 -11.92 16.04 -1.73
N LEU A 21 -10.64 15.99 -1.36
CA LEU A 21 -10.11 16.67 -0.18
C LEU A 21 -10.16 18.20 -0.35
N GLU A 22 -9.79 18.68 -1.53
CA GLU A 22 -9.85 20.10 -1.89
C GLU A 22 -11.28 20.64 -1.87
N VAL A 23 -12.24 19.90 -2.43
CA VAL A 23 -13.68 20.25 -2.37
C VAL A 23 -14.19 20.27 -0.93
N ALA A 24 -13.65 19.43 -0.04
CA ALA A 24 -13.96 19.44 1.38
C ALA A 24 -13.25 20.58 2.15
N GLY A 25 -12.47 21.42 1.47
CA GLY A 25 -11.80 22.59 2.06
C GLY A 25 -10.40 22.32 2.63
N TYR A 26 -9.78 21.19 2.30
CA TYR A 26 -8.42 20.86 2.72
C TYR A 26 -7.39 21.18 1.63
N VAL A 27 -6.20 21.59 2.03
CA VAL A 27 -5.06 21.79 1.13
C VAL A 27 -4.17 20.56 1.22
N VAL A 28 -3.90 19.92 0.08
CA VAL A 28 -3.06 18.72 0.04
C VAL A 28 -1.62 19.11 -0.31
N GLU A 29 -0.67 18.71 0.52
CA GLU A 29 0.76 18.80 0.22
C GLU A 29 1.33 17.40 0.10
N ARG A 30 2.03 17.14 -1.00
CA ARG A 30 2.55 15.82 -1.32
C ARG A 30 4.06 15.77 -1.12
N LEU A 31 4.52 14.71 -0.48
CA LEU A 31 5.94 14.37 -0.39
C LEU A 31 6.16 13.12 -1.26
N ASP A 32 6.60 13.32 -2.50
CA ASP A 32 6.85 12.24 -3.46
C ASP A 32 8.18 11.52 -3.19
N LYS A 33 8.37 11.06 -1.94
CA LYS A 33 9.54 10.32 -1.50
C LYS A 33 9.10 9.09 -0.69
N PRO A 34 8.94 7.91 -1.33
CA PRO A 34 8.43 6.69 -0.67
C PRO A 34 9.31 6.15 0.46
N ASN A 35 10.58 6.57 0.51
CA ASN A 35 11.57 6.25 1.54
C ASN A 35 12.04 7.55 2.23
N ALA A 36 11.13 8.46 2.55
CA ALA A 36 11.48 9.67 3.29
C ALA A 36 12.16 9.29 4.61
N THR A 37 13.22 10.01 4.95
CA THR A 37 13.90 9.79 6.23
C THR A 37 13.04 10.32 7.37
N GLU A 38 13.33 9.87 8.59
CA GLU A 38 12.62 10.33 9.79
C GLU A 38 12.67 11.85 9.96
N ASP A 39 13.80 12.49 9.65
CA ASP A 39 13.96 13.94 9.73
C ASP A 39 13.14 14.68 8.66
N GLU A 40 13.12 14.16 7.43
CA GLU A 40 12.29 14.74 6.36
C GLU A 40 10.80 14.64 6.68
N LEU A 41 10.37 13.54 7.29
CA LEU A 41 8.99 13.36 7.76
C LEU A 41 8.66 14.31 8.91
N CYS A 42 9.60 14.52 9.83
CA CYS A 42 9.48 15.49 10.91
C CYS A 42 9.24 16.91 10.38
N GLU A 43 9.94 17.33 9.33
CA GLU A 43 9.68 18.64 8.72
C GLU A 43 8.37 18.66 7.93
N ALA A 44 8.03 17.58 7.22
CA ALA A 44 6.83 17.51 6.39
C ALA A 44 5.52 17.48 7.21
N VAL A 45 5.55 16.93 8.43
CA VAL A 45 4.35 16.77 9.28
C VAL A 45 3.99 18.03 10.06
N LYS A 46 4.91 19.00 10.18
CA LYS A 46 4.67 20.26 10.89
C LYS A 46 3.55 21.06 10.25
N GLY A 47 2.67 21.61 11.10
CA GLY A 47 1.50 22.38 10.66
C GLY A 47 0.49 21.59 9.79
N LYS A 48 0.48 20.26 9.86
CA LYS A 48 -0.51 19.41 9.17
C LYS A 48 -1.57 18.93 10.15
N VAL A 49 -2.82 18.84 9.68
CA VAL A 49 -3.93 18.29 10.47
C VAL A 49 -4.24 16.85 10.15
N GLY A 50 -3.82 16.37 8.98
CA GLY A 50 -4.00 14.98 8.56
C GLY A 50 -2.77 14.48 7.82
N TYR A 51 -2.53 13.18 7.93
CA TYR A 51 -1.46 12.51 7.22
C TYR A 51 -1.98 11.22 6.57
N ILE A 52 -1.86 11.11 5.25
CA ILE A 52 -2.12 9.90 4.48
C ILE A 52 -0.78 9.23 4.16
N LEU A 53 -0.51 8.15 4.87
CA LEU A 53 0.69 7.33 4.74
C LEU A 53 0.47 6.25 3.69
N GLY A 54 1.34 6.19 2.68
CA GLY A 54 1.31 5.11 1.70
C GLY A 54 2.66 4.74 1.08
N GLY A 55 3.76 5.33 1.54
CA GLY A 55 5.09 4.79 1.25
C GLY A 55 5.48 3.74 2.29
N VAL A 56 6.78 3.43 2.35
CA VAL A 56 7.32 2.44 3.30
C VAL A 56 8.01 3.08 4.50
N GLU A 57 7.90 4.41 4.62
CA GLU A 57 8.34 5.18 5.77
C GLU A 57 7.75 4.68 7.09
N LYS A 58 8.46 5.00 8.17
CA LYS A 58 8.08 4.66 9.54
C LYS A 58 7.72 5.92 10.31
N VAL A 59 6.51 5.93 10.86
CA VAL A 59 6.05 6.98 11.78
C VAL A 59 6.40 6.56 13.20
N THR A 60 7.59 6.98 13.62
CA THR A 60 8.13 6.75 14.96
C THR A 60 7.63 7.82 15.93
N ASP A 61 7.90 7.63 17.22
CA ASP A 61 7.60 8.59 18.28
C ASP A 61 8.17 9.97 17.99
N LYS A 62 9.35 10.03 17.36
CA LYS A 62 9.98 11.30 16.96
C LYS A 62 9.12 12.06 15.96
N VAL A 63 8.61 11.38 14.92
CA VAL A 63 7.71 11.99 13.93
C VAL A 63 6.41 12.46 14.58
N ILE A 64 5.85 11.68 15.50
CA ILE A 64 4.66 12.06 16.28
C ILE A 64 4.93 13.26 17.20
N ASN A 65 6.16 13.43 17.68
CA ASN A 65 6.58 14.58 18.47
C ASN A 65 6.83 15.84 17.64
N CYS A 66 7.26 15.69 16.40
CA CYS A 66 7.40 16.80 15.44
C CYS A 66 6.04 17.33 14.94
N ALA A 67 4.95 16.62 15.18
CA ALA A 67 3.63 16.98 14.69
C ALA A 67 2.91 17.94 15.66
N ASP A 68 2.69 19.18 15.23
CA ASP A 68 2.11 20.23 16.08
C ASP A 68 0.56 20.24 16.10
N GLU A 69 -0.07 19.99 14.94
CA GLU A 69 -1.52 20.12 14.74
C GLU A 69 -2.20 18.82 14.27
N LEU A 70 -1.45 17.71 14.23
CA LEU A 70 -1.89 16.47 13.60
C LEU A 70 -3.04 15.84 14.39
N LYS A 71 -4.16 15.58 13.71
CA LYS A 71 -5.37 14.98 14.30
C LYS A 71 -5.59 13.55 13.86
N THR A 72 -5.10 13.18 12.68
CA THR A 72 -5.30 11.83 12.15
C THR A 72 -4.18 11.37 11.24
N ILE A 73 -3.90 10.06 11.30
CA ILE A 73 -2.99 9.35 10.40
C ILE A 73 -3.77 8.21 9.76
N ILE A 74 -3.81 8.17 8.44
CA ILE A 74 -4.48 7.11 7.67
C ILE A 74 -3.44 6.36 6.86
N PHE A 75 -3.34 5.05 7.10
CA PHE A 75 -2.53 4.16 6.26
C PHE A 75 -3.34 3.64 5.07
N THR A 76 -2.77 3.69 3.87
CA THR A 76 -3.43 3.20 2.63
C THR A 76 -3.41 1.68 2.49
N GLY A 77 -2.87 0.94 3.46
CA GLY A 77 -2.91 -0.53 3.53
C GLY A 77 -3.64 -1.08 4.77
N THR A 78 -3.51 -2.39 4.99
CA THR A 78 -4.16 -3.11 6.11
C THR A 78 -3.22 -3.32 7.31
N GLY A 79 -1.95 -3.67 7.08
CA GLY A 79 -0.95 -3.96 8.12
C GLY A 79 -0.23 -2.72 8.65
N TRP A 80 -0.97 -1.76 9.20
CA TRP A 80 -0.46 -0.43 9.54
C TRP A 80 0.50 -0.39 10.75
N THR A 81 0.41 -1.33 11.68
CA THR A 81 1.21 -1.34 12.92
C THR A 81 2.72 -1.38 12.65
N GLY A 82 3.13 -2.08 11.59
CA GLY A 82 4.53 -2.10 11.17
C GLY A 82 5.05 -0.79 10.57
N PHE A 83 4.17 0.11 10.12
CA PHE A 83 4.52 1.40 9.51
C PHE A 83 4.34 2.58 10.46
N ILE A 84 3.54 2.41 11.51
CA ILE A 84 3.32 3.40 12.56
C ILE A 84 3.78 2.79 13.89
N PRO A 85 5.10 2.60 14.10
CA PRO A 85 5.59 2.11 15.39
C PRO A 85 5.17 3.04 16.54
N GLY A 86 5.12 4.36 16.34
CA GLY A 86 4.74 5.34 17.37
C GLY A 86 3.23 5.48 17.63
N HIS A 87 2.45 4.45 17.35
CA HIS A 87 0.99 4.46 17.46
C HIS A 87 0.46 4.63 18.88
N GLU A 88 1.19 4.13 19.88
CA GLU A 88 0.84 4.28 21.30
C GLU A 88 0.89 5.77 21.69
N LEU A 89 2.02 6.42 21.42
CA LEU A 89 2.19 7.86 21.65
C LEU A 89 1.18 8.70 20.85
N ALA A 90 0.91 8.32 19.61
CA ALA A 90 -0.10 8.99 18.79
C ALA A 90 -1.49 8.92 19.46
N THR A 91 -1.85 7.76 20.01
CA THR A 91 -3.12 7.56 20.73
C THR A 91 -3.17 8.39 22.02
N GLU A 92 -2.09 8.43 22.78
CA GLU A 92 -1.98 9.25 24.01
C GLU A 92 -2.14 10.74 23.71
N LYS A 93 -1.63 11.21 22.58
CA LYS A 93 -1.81 12.59 22.10
C LYS A 93 -3.17 12.88 21.48
N GLY A 94 -4.06 11.89 21.38
CA GLY A 94 -5.39 12.03 20.78
C GLY A 94 -5.39 12.07 19.25
N ILE A 95 -4.34 11.54 18.61
CA ILE A 95 -4.24 11.42 17.15
C ILE A 95 -4.95 10.12 16.73
N ALA A 96 -6.00 10.24 15.92
CA ALA A 96 -6.76 9.09 15.45
C ALA A 96 -6.03 8.35 14.32
N ILE A 97 -5.80 7.06 14.50
CA ILE A 97 -5.17 6.21 13.47
C ILE A 97 -6.25 5.41 12.73
N GLY A 98 -6.19 5.43 11.40
CA GLY A 98 -7.05 4.63 10.54
C GLY A 98 -6.25 3.85 9.50
N ALA A 99 -6.85 2.79 8.98
CA ALA A 99 -6.25 1.95 7.96
C ALA A 99 -7.33 1.41 7.03
N ALA A 100 -6.92 0.98 5.85
CA ALA A 100 -7.81 0.50 4.81
C ALA A 100 -8.15 -0.99 4.98
N LEU A 101 -8.69 -1.34 6.15
CA LEU A 101 -9.00 -2.72 6.54
C LEU A 101 -9.94 -3.40 5.54
N HIS A 102 -9.71 -4.69 5.31
CA HIS A 102 -10.50 -5.56 4.42
C HIS A 102 -10.44 -5.24 2.91
N LEU A 103 -9.78 -4.16 2.46
CA LEU A 103 -9.72 -3.81 1.03
C LEU A 103 -9.08 -4.90 0.16
N ASN A 104 -8.19 -5.72 0.73
CA ASN A 104 -7.53 -6.81 0.02
C ASN A 104 -8.18 -8.18 0.26
N ALA A 105 -9.31 -8.28 0.97
CA ALA A 105 -9.91 -9.55 1.37
C ALA A 105 -10.25 -10.44 0.16
N HIS A 106 -10.88 -9.86 -0.87
CA HIS A 106 -11.20 -10.58 -2.10
C HIS A 106 -9.95 -11.03 -2.86
N ALA A 107 -8.97 -10.14 -3.03
CA ALA A 107 -7.73 -10.47 -3.73
C ALA A 107 -6.95 -11.60 -3.01
N VAL A 108 -6.93 -11.60 -1.68
CA VAL A 108 -6.31 -12.66 -0.88
C VAL A 108 -7.09 -13.98 -1.01
N ALA A 109 -8.43 -13.94 -1.02
CA ALA A 109 -9.26 -15.12 -1.21
C ALA A 109 -9.05 -15.74 -2.61
N GLU A 110 -9.11 -14.93 -3.66
CA GLU A 110 -8.85 -15.35 -5.05
C GLU A 110 -7.46 -15.95 -5.19
N PHE A 111 -6.44 -15.28 -4.64
CA PHE A 111 -5.07 -15.79 -4.65
C PHE A 111 -4.95 -17.11 -3.90
N GLY A 112 -5.58 -17.24 -2.73
CA GLY A 112 -5.57 -18.47 -1.92
C GLY A 112 -6.22 -19.65 -2.64
N PHE A 113 -7.38 -19.44 -3.28
CA PHE A 113 -8.04 -20.47 -4.08
C PHE A 113 -7.21 -20.86 -5.30
N ALA A 114 -6.67 -19.88 -6.02
CA ALA A 114 -5.80 -20.13 -7.17
C ALA A 114 -4.57 -20.96 -6.76
N MET A 115 -3.89 -20.59 -5.67
CA MET A 115 -2.74 -21.33 -5.16
C MET A 115 -3.10 -22.76 -4.74
N THR A 116 -4.25 -22.95 -4.08
CA THR A 116 -4.74 -24.28 -3.70
C THR A 116 -4.95 -25.17 -4.92
N LEU A 117 -5.56 -24.64 -5.98
CA LEU A 117 -5.77 -25.37 -7.23
C LEU A 117 -4.45 -25.68 -7.94
N LEU A 118 -3.53 -24.72 -8.00
CA LEU A 118 -2.21 -24.89 -8.59
C LEU A 118 -1.41 -26.00 -7.89
N MET A 119 -1.43 -26.01 -6.56
CA MET A 119 -0.74 -27.03 -5.74
C MET A 119 -1.41 -28.40 -5.86
N SER A 120 -2.73 -28.47 -5.97
CA SER A 120 -3.46 -29.74 -6.10
C SER A 120 -3.25 -30.44 -7.45
N ARG A 121 -2.63 -29.76 -8.43
CA ARG A 121 -2.46 -30.23 -9.80
C ARG A 121 -1.00 -30.21 -10.26
N ASP A 122 -0.06 -30.07 -9.33
CA ASP A 122 1.37 -29.93 -9.58
C ASP A 122 1.70 -28.86 -10.64
N MET A 123 0.83 -27.85 -10.80
CA MET A 123 0.93 -26.89 -11.90
C MET A 123 2.17 -26.00 -11.74
N ILE A 124 2.64 -25.79 -10.51
CA ILE A 124 3.88 -25.05 -10.25
C ILE A 124 5.08 -25.79 -10.85
N ASP A 125 5.13 -27.11 -10.72
CA ASP A 125 6.23 -27.93 -11.26
C ASP A 125 6.12 -28.10 -12.78
N ILE A 126 4.89 -28.27 -13.30
CA ILE A 126 4.62 -28.26 -14.74
C ILE A 126 5.07 -26.93 -15.35
N ALA A 127 4.72 -25.80 -14.73
CA ALA A 127 5.12 -24.46 -15.19
C ALA A 127 6.64 -24.27 -15.17
N ARG A 128 7.33 -24.78 -14.14
CA ARG A 128 8.80 -24.75 -14.05
C ARG A 128 9.50 -25.64 -15.08
N ALA A 129 8.87 -26.75 -15.48
CA ALA A 129 9.41 -27.68 -16.47
C ALA A 129 9.19 -27.22 -17.93
N ALA A 130 8.24 -26.31 -18.18
CA ALA A 130 7.89 -25.83 -19.51
C ALA A 130 9.06 -25.30 -20.39
N PRO A 131 10.11 -24.65 -19.86
CA PRO A 131 11.25 -24.22 -20.68
C PRO A 131 12.09 -25.39 -21.23
N LYS A 132 11.93 -26.62 -20.71
CA LYS A 132 12.69 -27.81 -21.17
C LYS A 132 12.03 -28.54 -22.35
N TYR A 133 10.78 -28.23 -22.68
CA TYR A 133 10.01 -28.91 -23.74
C TYR A 133 9.61 -28.00 -24.91
N SER A 134 10.36 -26.93 -25.17
CA SER A 134 10.16 -26.05 -26.34
C SER A 134 10.59 -26.65 -27.69
N LYS A 135 10.67 -27.99 -27.82
CA LYS A 135 10.63 -28.57 -29.16
C LYS A 135 9.19 -28.46 -29.66
N PRO A 136 8.94 -27.84 -30.82
CA PRO A 136 7.59 -27.73 -31.36
C PRO A 136 7.01 -29.14 -31.50
N LEU A 137 5.78 -29.32 -31.00
CA LEU A 137 5.00 -30.55 -31.13
C LEU A 137 4.60 -30.75 -32.61
N ASN A 138 5.56 -31.17 -33.46
CA ASN A 138 5.28 -31.81 -34.74
C ASN A 138 4.87 -33.26 -34.49
N ARG A 139 3.72 -33.50 -33.85
CA ARG A 139 3.23 -34.86 -33.59
C ARG A 139 1.83 -35.18 -34.11
N TYR A 140 1.34 -34.41 -35.10
CA TYR A 140 0.13 -34.74 -35.84
C TYR A 140 0.28 -34.46 -37.35
N GLN A 141 1.23 -35.11 -38.01
CA GLN A 141 1.30 -35.14 -39.49
C GLN A 141 1.32 -36.55 -40.09
N GLY A 142 0.99 -37.60 -39.31
CA GLY A 142 1.12 -38.99 -39.76
C GLY A 142 -0.15 -39.85 -39.70
N CYS A 143 -1.36 -39.28 -39.67
CA CYS A 143 -2.60 -40.08 -39.64
C CYS A 143 -3.65 -39.65 -40.67
N LEU A 144 -3.19 -39.15 -41.82
CA LEU A 144 -4.00 -38.93 -43.02
C LEU A 144 -3.16 -39.27 -44.26
N SER A 145 -2.83 -40.54 -44.44
CA SER A 145 -2.46 -41.10 -45.73
C SER A 145 -2.58 -42.62 -45.67
N GLU A 146 -3.54 -43.12 -46.45
CA GLU A 146 -3.82 -44.52 -46.82
C GLU A 146 -4.65 -45.37 -45.84
#